data_AF-A0A9X1VFD3-F1
#
_entry.id   AF-A0A9X1VFD3-F1
#
_cell.length_a   1.000
_cell.length_b   1.000
_cell.length_c   1.000
_cell.angle_alpha   90.00
_cell.angle_beta   90.00
_cell.angle_gamma   90.00
#
_symmetry.space_group_name_H-M   'P 1'
#
loop_
_entity.id
_entity.type
_entity.pdbx_description
1 polymer ?
#
loop_
_entity_poly.entity_id
_entity_poly.type
_entity_poly.pdbx_seq_one_letter_code
_entity_poly.pdbx_strand_id
1 'polypeptide(L)'
;MKTPSPFYTFLLVVLFGTFAAQAQTPRPGRAVPKPRTAAAKAEGIKDGLSMQKGRVVLTELGISNPLVADKKLVNGTIITPAGVVTGTDGTTAQMKEGDHVSLTGRITSRAEIVAADSIAKIQLFDALHPGKRKKMEAEAEKKAKAKEKAAEAKAKAKEKAAKRRK
;
A
#
# COMPACT_ATOMS: atom_id res chain seq x y z
N MET A 1 54.18 23.12 -73.68
CA MET A 1 53.65 23.05 -72.30
C MET A 1 54.22 24.22 -71.52
N LYS A 2 53.36 25.13 -71.04
CA LYS A 2 53.75 26.41 -70.43
C LYS A 2 52.97 26.56 -69.13
N THR A 3 53.67 26.62 -68.00
CA THR A 3 53.09 26.72 -66.65
C THR A 3 52.54 28.13 -66.39
N PRO A 4 51.38 28.28 -65.73
CA PRO A 4 50.91 29.59 -65.30
C PRO A 4 51.52 30.05 -63.96
N SER A 5 51.71 31.35 -63.88
CA SER A 5 52.43 32.18 -62.90
C SER A 5 51.74 32.34 -61.52
N PRO A 6 52.51 32.67 -60.45
CA PRO A 6 52.10 32.63 -59.04
C PRO A 6 51.36 33.90 -58.55
N PHE A 7 50.49 34.49 -59.37
CA PHE A 7 49.70 35.68 -58.99
C PHE A 7 48.30 35.34 -58.45
N TYR A 8 47.87 34.07 -58.51
CA TYR A 8 46.55 33.62 -58.04
C TYR A 8 46.49 33.21 -56.58
N THR A 9 47.63 33.00 -55.91
CA THR A 9 47.68 32.49 -54.53
C THR A 9 47.48 33.55 -53.44
N PHE A 10 47.51 34.83 -53.81
CA PHE A 10 47.30 35.94 -52.87
C PHE A 10 45.91 36.58 -52.97
N LEU A 11 45.08 36.17 -53.93
CA LEU A 11 43.65 36.50 -53.94
C LEU A 11 42.90 35.57 -52.98
N LEU A 12 43.14 35.85 -51.70
CA LEU A 12 42.09 35.97 -50.70
C LEU A 12 41.21 34.71 -50.59
N VAL A 13 41.49 33.72 -49.73
CA VAL A 13 41.55 33.80 -48.24
C VAL A 13 40.45 34.68 -47.58
N VAL A 14 39.65 35.43 -48.34
CA VAL A 14 38.46 36.15 -47.83
C VAL A 14 37.18 35.31 -47.90
N LEU A 15 37.23 34.13 -48.52
CA LEU A 15 36.12 33.18 -48.51
C LEU A 15 36.01 32.34 -47.20
N PHE A 16 36.69 32.73 -46.11
CA PHE A 16 36.71 32.01 -44.83
C PHE A 16 36.27 32.85 -43.61
N GLY A 17 35.45 33.88 -43.81
CA GLY A 17 35.02 34.73 -42.68
C GLY A 17 33.56 35.15 -42.77
N THR A 18 32.67 34.35 -42.20
CA THR A 18 31.63 34.74 -41.22
C THR A 18 30.46 33.76 -41.22
N PHE A 19 30.48 32.86 -40.24
CA PHE A 19 29.30 32.14 -39.78
C PHE A 19 28.30 33.16 -39.23
N ALA A 20 27.23 33.44 -39.96
CA ALA A 20 26.07 34.15 -39.40
C ALA A 20 25.26 33.17 -38.55
N ALA A 21 25.19 33.49 -37.26
CA ALA A 21 24.49 32.77 -36.22
C ALA A 21 23.00 32.53 -36.57
N GLN A 22 22.57 31.28 -36.57
CA GLN A 22 21.14 30.95 -36.56
C GLN A 22 20.60 31.17 -35.15
N ALA A 23 19.83 32.26 -34.98
CA ALA A 23 19.07 32.52 -33.78
C ALA A 23 18.01 31.41 -33.59
N GLN A 24 18.22 30.54 -32.62
CA GLN A 24 17.23 29.56 -32.19
C GLN A 24 16.13 30.28 -31.42
N THR A 25 14.98 30.50 -32.07
CA THR A 25 13.77 30.94 -31.37
C THR A 25 13.34 29.84 -30.40
N PRO A 26 13.20 30.13 -29.09
CA PRO A 26 12.70 29.14 -28.13
C PRO A 26 11.26 28.76 -28.51
N ARG A 27 11.07 27.49 -28.88
CA ARG A 27 9.76 26.90 -29.17
C ARG A 27 8.91 26.98 -27.90
N PRO A 28 7.74 27.64 -27.91
CA PRO A 28 6.88 27.64 -26.74
C PRO A 28 6.26 26.25 -26.60
N GLY A 29 6.38 25.66 -25.41
CA GLY A 29 5.49 24.56 -25.02
C GLY A 29 6.04 23.15 -25.06
N ARG A 30 7.33 22.92 -24.75
CA ARG A 30 7.69 21.60 -24.20
C ARG A 30 7.30 21.59 -22.73
N ALA A 31 6.10 21.07 -22.45
CA ALA A 31 5.64 20.78 -21.10
C ALA A 31 6.75 20.02 -20.37
N VAL A 32 7.32 20.65 -19.35
CA VAL A 32 8.28 20.02 -18.46
C VAL A 32 7.60 18.76 -17.94
N PRO A 33 8.16 17.55 -18.17
CA PRO A 33 7.60 16.36 -17.56
C PRO A 33 7.70 16.58 -16.06
N LYS A 34 6.55 16.74 -15.40
CA LYS A 34 6.47 16.81 -13.94
C LYS A 34 7.32 15.66 -13.40
N PRO A 35 8.30 15.90 -12.52
CA PRO A 35 9.00 14.80 -11.88
C PRO A 35 7.92 13.96 -11.20
N ARG A 36 7.72 12.73 -11.70
CA ARG A 36 6.97 11.73 -10.95
C ARG A 36 7.67 11.67 -9.62
N THR A 37 6.97 12.06 -8.56
CA THR A 37 7.43 11.91 -7.18
C THR A 37 8.02 10.52 -7.10
N ALA A 38 9.35 10.45 -6.94
CA ALA A 38 10.05 9.20 -6.73
C ALA A 38 9.27 8.45 -5.65
N ALA A 39 8.88 7.21 -5.98
CA ALA A 39 8.13 6.34 -5.11
C ALA A 39 8.72 6.47 -3.70
N ALA A 40 7.90 6.97 -2.78
CA ALA A 40 8.28 7.09 -1.38
C ALA A 40 8.94 5.77 -0.98
N LYS A 41 10.16 5.86 -0.45
CA LYS A 41 10.98 4.73 0.02
C LYS A 41 10.11 3.53 0.38
N ALA A 42 10.02 2.62 -0.57
CA ALA A 42 9.37 1.35 -0.42
C ALA A 42 10.22 0.54 0.55
N GLU A 43 9.87 0.58 1.83
CA GLU A 43 10.29 -0.42 2.81
C GLU A 43 9.94 -1.79 2.22
N GLY A 44 10.93 -2.44 1.58
CA GLY A 44 10.85 -3.75 0.93
C GLY A 44 9.45 -4.14 0.46
N ILE A 45 8.88 -3.43 -0.53
CA ILE A 45 7.61 -3.85 -1.12
C ILE A 45 7.85 -5.26 -1.66
N LYS A 46 7.22 -6.23 -1.02
CA LYS A 46 7.27 -7.62 -1.45
C LYS A 46 6.72 -7.69 -2.87
N ASP A 47 7.39 -8.44 -3.72
CA ASP A 47 6.91 -8.65 -5.08
C ASP A 47 5.55 -9.36 -5.04
N GLY A 48 4.61 -8.85 -5.82
CA GLY A 48 3.23 -9.35 -5.80
C GLY A 48 2.23 -8.41 -6.44
N LEU A 49 0.97 -8.85 -6.46
CA LEU A 49 -0.17 -8.08 -6.89
C LEU A 49 -0.85 -7.50 -5.65
N SER A 50 -1.09 -6.21 -5.63
CA SER A 50 -1.82 -5.55 -4.53
C SER A 50 -3.04 -4.83 -5.07
N MET A 51 -4.14 -4.84 -4.31
CA MET A 51 -5.31 -4.04 -4.65
C MET A 51 -5.10 -2.62 -4.13
N GLN A 52 -4.98 -1.65 -5.04
CA GLN A 52 -4.81 -0.24 -4.73
C GLN A 52 -5.79 0.62 -5.49
N LYS A 53 -6.56 1.44 -4.78
CA LYS A 53 -7.57 2.35 -5.31
C LYS A 53 -8.57 1.61 -6.22
N GLY A 54 -8.96 0.39 -5.83
CA GLY A 54 -9.87 -0.46 -6.58
C GLY A 54 -9.32 -1.03 -7.89
N ARG A 55 -7.99 -0.97 -8.11
CA ARG A 55 -7.32 -1.62 -9.24
C ARG A 55 -6.20 -2.50 -8.75
N VAL A 56 -5.97 -3.60 -9.45
CA VAL A 56 -4.83 -4.47 -9.17
C VAL A 56 -3.55 -3.84 -9.71
N VAL A 57 -2.55 -3.71 -8.85
CA VAL A 57 -1.21 -3.20 -9.19
C VAL A 57 -0.21 -4.33 -8.99
N LEU A 58 0.44 -4.73 -10.07
CA LEU A 58 1.56 -5.64 -10.06
C LEU A 58 2.82 -4.87 -9.67
N THR A 59 3.46 -5.28 -8.59
CA THR A 59 4.77 -4.77 -8.19
C THR A 59 5.80 -5.88 -8.36
N GLU A 60 6.75 -5.67 -9.26
CA GLU A 60 7.87 -6.58 -9.52
C GLU A 60 9.15 -5.74 -9.52
N LEU A 61 10.16 -6.15 -8.74
CA LEU A 61 11.46 -5.48 -8.65
C LEU A 61 11.36 -3.99 -8.28
N GLY A 62 10.36 -3.65 -7.45
CA GLY A 62 10.08 -2.27 -7.04
C GLY A 62 9.42 -1.40 -8.11
N ILE A 63 9.04 -1.98 -9.26
CA ILE A 63 8.27 -1.30 -10.31
C ILE A 63 6.81 -1.70 -10.18
N SER A 64 5.96 -0.70 -9.88
CA SER A 64 4.52 -0.89 -9.74
C SER A 64 3.79 -0.48 -11.02
N ASN A 65 3.17 -1.46 -11.69
CA ASN A 65 2.35 -1.25 -12.89
C ASN A 65 0.91 -1.72 -12.67
N PRO A 66 -0.10 -0.94 -13.10
CA PRO A 66 -1.49 -1.38 -13.04
C PRO A 66 -1.69 -2.58 -13.97
N LEU A 67 -2.49 -3.54 -13.52
CA LEU A 67 -2.87 -4.69 -14.32
C LEU A 67 -3.98 -4.27 -15.30
N VAL A 68 -3.77 -4.51 -16.59
CA VAL A 68 -4.72 -4.15 -17.67
C VAL A 68 -5.44 -5.37 -18.24
N ALA A 69 -4.83 -6.55 -18.12
CA ALA A 69 -5.36 -7.82 -18.60
C ALA A 69 -5.21 -8.89 -17.53
N ASP A 70 -6.00 -9.95 -17.65
CA ASP A 70 -5.93 -11.09 -16.73
C ASP A 70 -4.53 -11.70 -16.74
N LYS A 71 -3.96 -11.88 -15.55
CA LYS A 71 -2.62 -12.45 -15.39
C LYS A 71 -2.73 -13.81 -14.71
N LYS A 72 -2.15 -14.82 -15.35
CA LYS A 72 -1.93 -16.12 -14.74
C LYS A 72 -0.63 -16.09 -13.93
N LEU A 73 -0.72 -16.44 -12.66
CA LEU A 73 0.39 -16.59 -11.74
C LEU A 73 1.11 -17.93 -11.97
N VAL A 74 2.30 -18.07 -11.37
CA VAL A 74 3.17 -19.25 -11.47
C VAL A 74 2.48 -20.50 -10.92
N ASN A 75 1.64 -20.34 -9.91
CA ASN A 75 0.87 -21.42 -9.30
C ASN A 75 -0.40 -21.80 -10.09
N GLY A 76 -0.67 -21.15 -11.23
CA GLY A 76 -1.85 -21.40 -12.04
C GLY A 76 -3.10 -20.60 -11.64
N THR A 77 -3.03 -19.77 -10.59
CA THR A 77 -4.11 -18.84 -10.21
C THR A 77 -4.24 -17.71 -11.23
N ILE A 78 -5.46 -17.33 -11.57
CA ILE A 78 -5.75 -16.24 -12.51
C ILE A 78 -6.22 -15.02 -11.72
N ILE A 79 -5.63 -13.86 -11.98
CA ILE A 79 -6.04 -12.60 -11.36
C ILE A 79 -6.54 -11.65 -12.44
N THR A 80 -7.74 -11.13 -12.24
CA THR A 80 -8.35 -10.12 -13.10
C THR A 80 -7.98 -8.70 -12.63
N PRO A 81 -8.01 -7.69 -13.52
CA PRO A 81 -7.81 -6.28 -13.15
C PRO A 81 -8.81 -5.75 -12.10
N ALA A 82 -9.99 -6.38 -12.03
CA ALA A 82 -11.04 -6.10 -11.06
C ALA A 82 -10.77 -6.71 -9.67
N GLY A 83 -9.68 -7.46 -9.51
CA GLY A 83 -9.29 -8.07 -8.24
C GLY A 83 -10.02 -9.36 -7.91
N VAL A 84 -10.65 -10.02 -8.89
CA VAL A 84 -11.11 -11.40 -8.73
C VAL A 84 -9.92 -12.32 -8.92
N VAL A 85 -9.66 -13.16 -7.92
CA VAL A 85 -8.62 -14.19 -7.89
C VAL A 85 -9.30 -15.54 -8.05
N THR A 86 -8.97 -16.26 -9.12
CA THR A 86 -9.48 -17.60 -9.40
C THR A 86 -8.36 -18.60 -9.17
N GLY A 87 -8.47 -19.39 -8.11
CA GLY A 87 -7.53 -20.46 -7.78
C GLY A 87 -7.56 -21.60 -8.80
N THR A 88 -6.57 -22.48 -8.74
CA THR A 88 -6.52 -23.69 -9.57
C THR A 88 -7.69 -24.63 -9.31
N ASP A 89 -8.24 -24.58 -8.10
CA ASP A 89 -9.34 -25.43 -7.65
C ASP A 89 -10.72 -24.88 -8.11
N GLY A 90 -10.73 -23.81 -8.90
CA GLY A 90 -11.94 -23.12 -9.35
C GLY A 90 -12.58 -22.20 -8.29
N THR A 91 -12.00 -22.12 -7.10
CA THR A 91 -12.43 -21.19 -6.06
C THR A 91 -12.14 -19.75 -6.48
N THR A 92 -13.14 -18.88 -6.31
CA THR A 92 -13.03 -17.46 -6.63
C THR A 92 -13.05 -16.65 -5.33
N ALA A 93 -12.12 -15.70 -5.23
CA ALA A 93 -12.02 -14.80 -4.09
C ALA A 93 -11.89 -13.35 -4.59
N GLN A 94 -12.64 -12.44 -3.98
CA GLN A 94 -12.56 -11.01 -4.29
C GLN A 94 -11.52 -10.34 -3.39
N MET A 95 -10.51 -9.73 -4.00
CA MET A 95 -9.55 -8.88 -3.27
C MET A 95 -10.21 -7.59 -2.81
N LYS A 96 -9.95 -7.23 -1.56
CA LYS A 96 -10.32 -5.94 -0.96
C LYS A 96 -9.13 -4.99 -1.01
N GLU A 97 -9.42 -3.71 -0.80
CA GLU A 97 -8.41 -2.65 -0.80
C GLU A 97 -7.30 -2.93 0.25
N GLY A 98 -6.05 -2.93 -0.21
CA GLY A 98 -4.89 -3.24 0.63
C GLY A 98 -4.60 -4.73 0.80
N ASP A 99 -5.37 -5.62 0.17
CA ASP A 99 -4.99 -7.04 0.09
C ASP A 99 -3.82 -7.22 -0.88
N HIS A 100 -2.94 -8.16 -0.53
CA HIS A 100 -1.73 -8.47 -1.28
C HIS A 100 -1.72 -9.95 -1.69
N VAL A 101 -1.33 -10.25 -2.91
CA VAL A 101 -1.14 -11.60 -3.43
C VAL A 101 0.29 -11.75 -3.89
N SER A 102 1.03 -12.66 -3.25
CA SER A 102 2.39 -12.97 -3.68
C SER A 102 2.40 -13.62 -5.06
N LEU A 103 3.52 -13.58 -5.77
CA LEU A 103 3.71 -14.27 -7.06
C LEU A 103 3.47 -15.79 -7.00
N THR A 104 3.53 -16.36 -5.79
CA THR A 104 3.19 -17.76 -5.49
C THR A 104 1.70 -18.01 -5.24
N GLY A 105 0.87 -16.97 -5.35
CA GLY A 105 -0.59 -17.00 -5.15
C GLY A 105 -1.04 -17.11 -3.70
N ARG A 106 -0.15 -16.89 -2.73
CA ARG A 106 -0.56 -16.69 -1.33
C ARG A 106 -1.24 -15.34 -1.20
N ILE A 107 -2.54 -15.36 -0.89
CA ILE A 107 -3.31 -14.18 -0.54
C ILE A 107 -2.96 -13.83 0.91
N THR A 108 -2.53 -12.60 1.14
CA THR A 108 -2.37 -12.01 2.46
C THR A 108 -3.44 -10.93 2.56
N SER A 109 -4.57 -11.28 3.16
CA SER A 109 -5.64 -10.32 3.37
C SER A 109 -5.31 -9.39 4.53
N ARG A 110 -5.75 -8.14 4.46
CA ARG A 110 -5.56 -7.19 5.56
C ARG A 110 -6.26 -7.68 6.84
N ALA A 111 -7.35 -8.43 6.71
CA ALA A 111 -8.06 -9.04 7.82
C ALA A 111 -7.20 -10.10 8.54
N GLU A 112 -6.48 -10.93 7.78
CA GLU A 112 -5.57 -11.93 8.34
C GLU A 112 -4.36 -11.30 9.02
N ILE A 113 -3.80 -10.23 8.46
CA ILE A 113 -2.70 -9.47 9.11
C ILE A 113 -3.19 -8.90 10.44
N VAL A 114 -4.37 -8.27 10.47
CA VAL A 114 -4.92 -7.70 11.70
C VAL A 114 -5.25 -8.78 12.74
N ALA A 115 -5.78 -9.93 12.31
CA ALA A 115 -6.04 -11.05 13.19
C ALA A 115 -4.74 -11.63 13.77
N ALA A 116 -3.72 -11.83 12.93
CA ALA A 116 -2.40 -12.32 13.34
C ALA A 116 -1.70 -11.33 14.29
N ASP A 117 -1.74 -10.03 13.99
CA ASP A 117 -1.18 -8.99 14.86
C ASP A 117 -1.94 -8.93 16.19
N SER A 118 -3.26 -9.12 16.18
CA SER A 118 -4.07 -9.15 17.41
C SER A 118 -3.73 -10.37 18.27
N ILE A 119 -3.58 -11.54 17.66
CA ILE A 119 -3.17 -12.78 18.36
C ILE A 119 -1.75 -12.65 18.89
N ALA A 120 -0.81 -12.17 18.08
CA ALA A 120 0.56 -11.95 18.49
C ALA A 120 0.63 -10.95 19.64
N LYS A 121 -0.14 -9.86 19.59
CA LYS A 121 -0.20 -8.86 20.67
C LYS A 121 -0.84 -9.41 21.94
N ILE A 122 -1.84 -10.28 21.83
CA ILE A 122 -2.43 -11.01 22.95
C ILE A 122 -1.38 -11.94 23.58
N GLN A 123 -0.69 -12.74 22.77
CA GLN A 123 0.35 -13.67 23.25
C GLN A 123 1.53 -12.93 23.87
N LEU A 124 1.94 -11.80 23.28
CA LEU A 124 3.04 -10.98 23.77
C LEU A 124 2.64 -10.24 25.07
N PHE A 125 1.38 -9.81 25.18
CA PHE A 125 0.84 -9.28 26.43
C PHE A 125 0.77 -10.36 27.53
N ASP A 126 0.33 -11.58 27.20
CA ASP A 126 0.28 -12.70 28.14
C ASP A 126 1.68 -13.16 28.57
N ALA A 127 2.64 -13.14 27.66
CA ALA A 127 4.05 -13.44 27.95
C ALA A 127 4.71 -12.37 28.84
N LEU A 128 4.43 -11.08 28.59
CA LEU A 128 4.94 -9.97 29.41
C LEU A 128 4.23 -9.83 30.75
N HIS A 129 2.99 -10.33 30.86
CA HIS A 129 2.17 -10.20 32.06
C HIS A 129 1.47 -11.51 32.43
N PRO A 130 2.22 -12.57 32.77
CA PRO A 130 1.64 -13.84 33.17
C PRO A 130 0.70 -13.63 34.37
N GLY A 131 -0.58 -13.98 34.19
CA GLY A 131 -1.59 -13.95 35.24
C GLY A 131 -2.30 -12.62 35.51
N LYS A 132 -1.95 -11.49 34.84
CA LYS A 132 -2.71 -10.23 35.02
C LYS A 132 -4.14 -10.31 34.47
N ARG A 133 -4.37 -11.07 33.38
CA ARG A 133 -5.72 -11.26 32.83
C ARG A 133 -6.64 -11.98 33.79
N LYS A 134 -6.19 -13.11 34.36
CA LYS A 134 -6.95 -13.85 35.40
C LYS A 134 -7.26 -12.98 36.62
N LYS A 135 -6.33 -12.09 37.02
CA LYS A 135 -6.57 -11.14 38.12
C LYS A 135 -7.58 -10.05 37.76
N MET A 136 -7.52 -9.48 36.56
CA MET A 136 -8.49 -8.48 36.08
C MET A 136 -9.87 -9.08 35.85
N GLU A 137 -9.96 -10.29 35.32
CA GLU A 137 -11.23 -11.03 35.15
C GLU A 137 -11.84 -11.36 36.52
N ALA A 138 -11.04 -11.85 37.47
CA ALA A 138 -11.49 -12.10 38.84
C ALA A 138 -11.93 -10.81 39.55
N GLU A 139 -11.26 -9.68 39.33
CA GLU A 139 -11.66 -8.38 39.87
C GLU A 139 -12.90 -7.80 39.19
N ALA A 140 -13.05 -7.99 37.88
CA ALA A 140 -14.24 -7.59 37.12
C ALA A 140 -15.46 -8.40 37.57
N GLU A 141 -15.32 -9.71 37.77
CA GLU A 141 -16.39 -10.57 38.25
C GLU A 141 -16.78 -10.24 39.71
N LYS A 142 -15.80 -9.96 40.57
CA LYS A 142 -16.08 -9.50 41.95
C LYS A 142 -16.78 -8.14 41.96
N LYS A 143 -16.38 -7.20 41.09
CA LYS A 143 -17.04 -5.90 40.95
C LYS A 143 -18.45 -6.03 40.36
N ALA A 144 -18.67 -6.94 39.42
CA ALA A 144 -19.99 -7.22 38.87
C ALA A 144 -20.94 -7.79 39.94
N LYS A 145 -20.50 -8.83 40.67
CA LYS A 145 -21.25 -9.42 41.78
C LYS A 145 -21.53 -8.43 42.92
N ALA A 146 -20.59 -7.53 43.21
CA ALA A 146 -20.80 -6.48 44.22
C ALA A 146 -21.82 -5.43 43.77
N LYS A 147 -21.79 -5.01 42.49
CA LYS A 147 -22.76 -4.07 41.93
C LYS A 147 -24.16 -4.66 41.87
N GLU A 148 -24.29 -5.94 41.52
CA GLU A 148 -25.55 -6.67 41.49
C GLU A 148 -26.17 -6.79 42.89
N LYS A 149 -25.40 -7.24 43.90
CA LYS A 149 -25.86 -7.29 45.30
C LYS A 149 -26.23 -5.92 45.85
N ALA A 150 -25.48 -4.86 45.46
CA ALA A 150 -25.80 -3.50 45.86
C ALA A 150 -27.09 -2.97 45.20
N ALA A 151 -27.34 -3.34 43.94
CA ALA A 151 -28.58 -2.99 43.25
C ALA A 151 -29.79 -3.71 43.87
N GLU A 152 -29.65 -5.01 44.17
CA GLU A 152 -30.70 -5.81 44.82
C GLU A 152 -31.01 -5.32 46.24
N ALA A 153 -29.98 -4.99 47.03
CA ALA A 153 -30.16 -4.42 48.37
C ALA A 153 -30.84 -3.04 48.32
N LYS A 154 -30.48 -2.19 47.35
CA LYS A 154 -31.14 -0.89 47.14
C LYS A 154 -32.59 -1.05 46.68
N ALA A 155 -32.89 -2.04 45.85
CA ALA A 155 -34.27 -2.34 45.42
C ALA A 155 -35.13 -2.80 46.60
N LYS A 156 -34.64 -3.77 47.39
CA LYS A 156 -35.32 -4.26 48.61
C LYS A 156 -35.51 -3.17 49.66
N ALA A 157 -34.53 -2.27 49.83
CA ALA A 157 -34.64 -1.14 50.75
C ALA A 157 -35.69 -0.11 50.29
N LYS A 158 -35.75 0.20 48.99
CA LYS A 158 -36.77 1.08 48.41
C LYS A 158 -38.17 0.49 48.52
N GLU A 159 -38.32 -0.81 48.30
CA GLU A 159 -39.60 -1.52 48.45
C GLU A 159 -40.08 -1.51 49.91
N LYS A 160 -39.20 -1.81 50.87
CA LYS A 160 -39.53 -1.73 52.31
C LYS A 160 -39.86 -0.30 52.75
N ALA A 161 -39.16 0.72 52.23
CA ALA A 161 -39.45 2.12 52.52
C ALA A 161 -40.80 2.57 51.94
N ALA A 162 -41.17 2.10 50.74
CA ALA A 162 -42.47 2.35 50.14
C ALA A 162 -43.60 1.66 50.93
N LYS A 163 -43.37 0.44 51.42
CA LYS A 163 -44.34 -0.34 52.19
C LYS A 163 -44.58 0.18 53.62
N ARG A 164 -43.60 0.90 54.21
CA ARG A 164 -43.73 1.58 55.51
C ARG A 164 -44.34 3.00 55.41
N ARG A 165 -44.48 3.53 54.18
CA ARG A 165 -45.07 4.85 53.90
C ARG A 165 -46.53 4.79 53.45
N LYS A 166 -47.07 3.59 53.23
CA LYS A 166 -48.50 3.31 53.12
C LYS A 166 -49.00 2.82 54.47
#